data_AF-A0A1A2UYH1-F1
#
_entry.id   AF-A0A1A2UYH1-F1
#
_cell.length_a   1.000
_cell.length_b   1.000
_cell.length_c   1.000
_cell.angle_alpha   90.00
_cell.angle_beta   90.00
_cell.angle_gamma   90.00
#
_symmetry.space_group_name_H-M   'P 1'
#
loop_
_entity.id
_entity.type
_entity.pdbx_description
1 polymer ?
#
loop_
_entity_poly.entity_id
_entity_poly.type
_entity_poly.pdbx_seq_one_letter_code
_entity_poly.pdbx_strand_id
1 'polypeptide(L)'
;MWQPSQRLNGRPARGYANSKWAGEVLLREAHDLCELPVAVFRSDMILAHRRYAGQLNVPDAFTRLIFSLLVTGIAQSSFYETTGTGGRPVAHYDGLPADFVAEAVTALGEQIATVADDAELAGVFRSYEVMNPHDDGISLDVFVDWLIADGHDILRIDDYDEWLGRFATALRALSDKQRQQSVLPLLDAYRKPEKPLRGAQAPTDSSAARSGRPNSLRTRAFRICRRT
;
A
#
# COMPACT_ATOMS: atom_id res chain seq x y z
N MET A 1 7.03 5.52 11.03
CA MET A 1 8.31 5.88 11.70
C MET A 1 8.68 4.75 12.66
N TRP A 2 9.64 3.89 12.31
CA TRP A 2 9.94 2.66 13.07
C TRP A 2 11.14 2.85 14.02
N GLN A 3 10.98 2.41 15.27
CA GLN A 3 11.97 2.54 16.36
C GLN A 3 12.86 1.29 16.50
N PRO A 4 14.04 1.39 17.15
CA PRO A 4 15.09 0.35 17.16
C PRO A 4 14.78 -0.90 18.01
N SER A 5 13.60 -1.02 18.60
CA SER A 5 13.18 -2.24 19.30
C SER A 5 11.65 -2.41 19.27
N GLN A 6 11.16 -3.59 18.89
CA GLN A 6 9.74 -3.96 18.92
C GLN A 6 9.53 -5.09 19.94
N ARG A 7 8.70 -4.85 20.96
CA ARG A 7 8.30 -5.88 21.93
C ARG A 7 7.32 -6.88 21.27
N LEU A 8 7.59 -8.17 21.46
CA LEU A 8 6.79 -9.29 20.95
C LEU A 8 5.46 -9.41 21.72
N ASN A 9 4.41 -8.74 21.22
CA ASN A 9 3.04 -8.94 21.72
C ASN A 9 2.11 -9.23 20.51
N GLY A 10 1.38 -10.34 20.57
CA GLY A 10 0.71 -11.04 19.45
C GLY A 10 -0.49 -10.36 18.79
N ARG A 11 -0.30 -9.19 18.15
CA ARG A 11 -1.24 -8.68 17.14
C ARG A 11 -0.81 -9.19 15.74
N PRO A 12 -1.72 -9.70 14.88
CA PRO A 12 -1.37 -10.28 13.58
C PRO A 12 -0.51 -9.37 12.69
N ALA A 13 -0.85 -8.08 12.59
CA ALA A 13 -0.07 -7.09 11.84
C ALA A 13 1.34 -6.85 12.41
N ARG A 14 1.53 -7.01 13.73
CA ARG A 14 2.87 -6.94 14.35
C ARG A 14 3.70 -8.19 14.09
N GLY A 15 3.07 -9.36 14.00
CA GLY A 15 3.76 -10.61 13.63
C GLY A 15 4.34 -10.53 12.22
N TYR A 16 3.54 -10.06 11.27
CA TYR A 16 4.01 -9.80 9.90
C TYR A 16 5.15 -8.78 9.89
N ALA A 17 4.96 -7.61 10.49
CA ALA A 17 5.98 -6.56 10.55
C ALA A 17 7.29 -7.05 11.19
N ASN A 18 7.21 -7.79 12.30
CA ASN A 18 8.38 -8.36 12.97
C ASN A 18 9.10 -9.40 12.10
N SER A 19 8.35 -10.23 11.36
CA SER A 19 8.95 -11.21 10.46
C SER A 19 9.71 -10.55 9.31
N LYS A 20 9.20 -9.45 8.76
CA LYS A 20 9.87 -8.67 7.71
C LYS A 20 11.08 -7.93 8.26
N TRP A 21 10.95 -7.31 9.43
CA TRP A 21 12.06 -6.69 10.14
C TRP A 21 13.20 -7.68 10.42
N ALA A 22 12.89 -8.88 10.91
CA ALA A 22 13.90 -9.90 11.16
C ALA A 22 14.64 -10.31 9.89
N GLY A 23 13.94 -10.41 8.75
CA GLY A 23 14.57 -10.64 7.45
C GLY A 23 15.53 -9.53 7.04
N GLU A 24 15.14 -8.26 7.23
CA GLU A 24 16.03 -7.13 6.96
C GLU A 24 17.27 -7.10 7.86
N VAL A 25 17.13 -7.49 9.14
CA VAL A 25 18.26 -7.62 10.06
C VAL A 25 19.21 -8.70 9.56
N LEU A 26 18.71 -9.88 9.19
CA LEU A 26 19.55 -10.96 8.65
C LEU A 26 20.28 -10.55 7.37
N LEU A 27 19.63 -9.80 6.48
CA LEU A 27 20.27 -9.26 5.29
C LEU A 27 21.37 -8.25 5.61
N ARG A 28 21.21 -7.48 6.70
CA ARG A 28 22.24 -6.55 7.18
C ARG A 28 23.44 -7.30 7.78
N GLU A 29 23.20 -8.34 8.58
CA GLU A 29 24.29 -9.17 9.10
C GLU A 29 25.07 -9.87 7.98
N ALA A 30 24.37 -10.39 6.96
CA ALA A 30 25.01 -10.98 5.79
C ALA A 30 25.83 -9.94 5.00
N HIS A 31 25.30 -8.72 4.87
CA HIS A 31 26.00 -7.61 4.26
C HIS A 31 27.28 -7.25 5.03
N ASP A 32 27.22 -7.14 6.36
CA ASP A 32 28.38 -6.81 7.20
C ASP A 32 29.44 -7.93 7.21
N LEU A 33 29.02 -9.20 7.02
CA LEU A 33 29.90 -10.36 7.01
C LEU A 33 30.72 -10.51 5.72
N CYS A 34 30.11 -10.24 4.56
CA CYS A 34 30.75 -10.55 3.27
C CYS A 34 30.46 -9.52 2.16
N GLU A 35 30.06 -8.30 2.52
CA GLU A 35 29.76 -7.21 1.59
C GLU A 35 28.72 -7.59 0.53
N LEU A 36 27.77 -8.47 0.89
CA LEU A 36 26.69 -8.90 0.01
C LEU A 36 25.89 -7.66 -0.46
N PRO A 37 25.75 -7.40 -1.78
CA PRO A 37 24.91 -6.31 -2.27
C PRO A 37 23.43 -6.59 -1.94
N VAL A 38 22.76 -5.64 -1.30
CA VAL A 38 21.38 -5.79 -0.84
C VAL A 38 20.53 -4.60 -1.26
N ALA A 39 19.38 -4.91 -1.85
CA ALA A 39 18.29 -3.96 -2.08
C ALA A 39 17.04 -4.43 -1.32
N VAL A 40 16.62 -3.66 -0.32
CA VAL A 40 15.37 -3.89 0.42
C VAL A 40 14.29 -3.00 -0.15
N PHE A 41 13.17 -3.60 -0.58
CA PHE A 41 12.00 -2.87 -1.03
C PHE A 41 10.89 -3.05 0.00
N ARG A 42 10.53 -1.97 0.69
CA ARG A 42 9.41 -1.95 1.64
C ARG A 42 8.20 -1.45 0.90
N SER A 43 7.23 -2.34 0.71
CA SER A 43 5.96 -2.03 0.05
C SER A 43 4.83 -2.23 1.03
N ASP A 44 3.76 -1.47 0.85
CA ASP A 44 2.49 -1.68 1.53
C ASP A 44 1.48 -2.30 0.55
N MET A 45 0.47 -1.55 0.11
CA MET A 45 -0.58 -2.06 -0.77
C MET A 45 -0.12 -2.19 -2.23
N ILE A 46 -0.23 -3.40 -2.77
CA ILE A 46 0.04 -3.70 -4.18
C ILE A 46 -1.26 -4.02 -4.89
N LEU A 47 -1.67 -3.13 -5.78
CA LEU A 47 -2.90 -3.22 -6.57
C LEU A 47 -2.76 -4.16 -7.75
N ALA A 48 -3.90 -4.56 -8.32
CA ALA A 48 -3.96 -5.44 -9.49
C ALA A 48 -3.15 -4.90 -10.68
N HIS A 49 -2.69 -5.82 -11.52
CA HIS A 49 -1.91 -5.49 -12.71
C HIS A 49 -2.79 -4.77 -13.75
N ARG A 50 -2.30 -3.66 -14.32
CA ARG A 50 -3.09 -2.82 -15.24
C ARG A 50 -3.39 -3.45 -16.61
N ARG A 51 -2.47 -4.27 -17.14
CA ARG A 51 -2.57 -4.82 -18.51
C ARG A 51 -3.16 -6.22 -18.65
N TYR A 52 -3.07 -7.08 -17.63
CA TYR A 52 -3.44 -8.49 -17.75
C TYR A 52 -4.72 -8.77 -16.98
N ALA A 53 -5.75 -9.21 -17.69
CA ALA A 53 -7.03 -9.58 -17.09
C ALA A 53 -6.89 -10.83 -16.21
N GLY A 54 -7.75 -10.92 -15.18
CA GLY A 54 -7.84 -12.08 -14.29
C GLY A 54 -6.72 -12.21 -13.26
N GLN A 55 -5.77 -11.27 -13.20
CA GLN A 55 -4.66 -11.29 -12.24
C GLN A 55 -5.02 -10.51 -10.98
N LEU A 56 -5.59 -11.22 -9.99
CA LEU A 56 -6.00 -10.64 -8.71
C LEU A 56 -5.43 -11.42 -7.54
N ASN A 57 -4.95 -10.71 -6.52
CA ASN A 57 -4.70 -11.28 -5.21
C ASN A 57 -6.04 -11.42 -4.47
N VAL A 58 -6.82 -12.45 -4.80
CA VAL A 58 -8.20 -12.65 -4.29
C VAL A 58 -8.31 -12.55 -2.76
N PRO A 59 -7.36 -13.07 -1.96
CA PRO A 59 -7.42 -12.95 -0.50
C PRO A 59 -7.10 -11.56 0.07
N ASP A 60 -6.59 -10.62 -0.74
CA ASP A 60 -6.18 -9.29 -0.31
C ASP A 60 -7.36 -8.41 0.17
N ALA A 61 -7.08 -7.53 1.14
CA ALA A 61 -8.09 -6.67 1.75
C ALA A 61 -8.75 -5.72 0.75
N PHE A 62 -7.99 -5.11 -0.17
CA PHE A 62 -8.53 -4.22 -1.19
C PHE A 62 -9.43 -4.99 -2.16
N THR A 63 -8.96 -6.13 -2.65
CA THR A 63 -9.74 -6.98 -3.57
C THR A 63 -11.06 -7.44 -2.92
N ARG A 64 -11.00 -7.85 -1.64
CA ARG A 64 -12.18 -8.22 -0.85
C ARG A 64 -13.14 -7.04 -0.68
N LEU A 65 -12.64 -5.84 -0.42
CA LEU A 65 -13.46 -4.64 -0.26
C LEU A 65 -14.20 -4.29 -1.56
N ILE A 66 -13.48 -4.18 -2.69
CA ILE A 66 -14.09 -3.87 -4.00
C ILE A 66 -15.14 -4.92 -4.37
N PHE A 67 -14.81 -6.20 -4.22
CA PHE A 67 -15.78 -7.29 -4.44
C PHE A 67 -17.02 -7.12 -3.55
N SER A 68 -16.82 -6.81 -2.26
CA SER A 68 -17.91 -6.64 -1.30
C SER A 68 -18.85 -5.49 -1.67
N LEU A 69 -18.30 -4.33 -2.04
CA LEU A 69 -19.09 -3.18 -2.46
C LEU A 69 -19.95 -3.49 -3.68
N LEU A 70 -19.40 -4.21 -4.65
CA LEU A 70 -20.10 -4.61 -5.87
C LEU A 70 -21.23 -5.61 -5.60
N VAL A 71 -21.02 -6.61 -4.73
CA VAL A 71 -22.05 -7.62 -4.46
C VAL A 71 -23.12 -7.17 -3.46
N THR A 72 -22.83 -6.18 -2.61
CA THR A 72 -23.82 -5.63 -1.67
C THR A 72 -24.56 -4.42 -2.22
N GLY A 73 -23.98 -3.71 -3.20
CA GLY A 73 -24.58 -2.50 -3.78
C GLY A 73 -24.70 -1.33 -2.81
N ILE A 74 -23.94 -1.35 -1.71
CA ILE A 74 -23.96 -0.27 -0.71
C ILE A 74 -22.55 0.12 -0.29
N ALA A 75 -22.30 1.42 -0.23
CA ALA A 75 -21.06 2.01 0.23
C ALA A 75 -21.35 3.09 1.29
N GLN A 76 -20.33 3.43 2.07
CA GLN A 76 -20.43 4.55 2.99
C GLN A 76 -20.29 5.89 2.24
N SER A 77 -20.82 6.97 2.79
CA SER A 77 -20.61 8.33 2.27
C SER A 77 -19.14 8.76 2.25
N SER A 78 -18.39 8.37 3.29
CA SER A 78 -16.94 8.52 3.46
C SER A 78 -16.35 7.37 4.28
N PHE A 79 -15.32 6.68 3.78
CA PHE A 79 -14.54 5.72 4.59
C PHE A 79 -13.66 6.39 5.64
N TYR A 80 -13.57 7.72 5.62
CA TYR A 80 -12.68 8.50 6.48
C TYR A 80 -13.46 9.40 7.45
N GLU A 81 -12.84 9.68 8.60
CA GLU A 81 -13.36 10.56 9.65
C GLU A 81 -13.63 11.96 9.09
N THR A 82 -14.84 12.47 9.33
CA THR A 82 -15.21 13.83 8.91
C THR A 82 -14.31 14.85 9.60
N THR A 83 -13.59 15.63 8.82
CA THR A 83 -12.93 16.83 9.32
C THR A 83 -14.00 17.89 9.52
N GLY A 84 -14.05 18.57 10.68
CA GLY A 84 -15.15 19.47 11.10
C GLY A 84 -15.48 20.67 10.20
N THR A 85 -15.03 20.68 8.94
CA THR A 85 -15.19 21.70 7.91
C THR A 85 -16.40 21.48 6.99
N GLY A 86 -17.30 20.52 7.28
CA GLY A 86 -18.55 20.34 6.52
C GLY A 86 -18.32 19.94 5.07
N GLY A 87 -17.88 18.71 4.85
CA GLY A 87 -17.65 18.13 3.53
C GLY A 87 -16.97 16.77 3.63
N ARG A 88 -16.89 16.03 2.51
CA ARG A 88 -16.13 14.77 2.46
C ARG A 88 -14.63 15.10 2.70
N PRO A 89 -13.95 14.39 3.62
CA PRO A 89 -12.53 14.62 3.87
C PRO A 89 -11.69 14.30 2.63
N VAL A 90 -10.62 15.07 2.43
CA VAL A 90 -9.59 14.76 1.42
C VAL A 90 -8.65 13.73 2.02
N ALA A 91 -8.57 12.57 1.36
CA ALA A 91 -7.74 11.45 1.76
C ALA A 91 -6.97 10.89 0.57
N HIS A 92 -5.93 10.11 0.85
CA HIS A 92 -5.12 9.40 -0.13
C HIS A 92 -5.10 7.89 0.20
N TYR A 93 -5.25 7.05 -0.83
CA TYR A 93 -5.08 5.62 -0.73
C TYR A 93 -3.71 5.22 -1.28
N ASP A 94 -2.82 4.81 -0.37
CA ASP A 94 -1.43 4.46 -0.67
C ASP A 94 -1.35 3.05 -1.28
N GLY A 95 -1.62 2.96 -2.59
CA GLY A 95 -1.52 1.73 -3.36
C GLY A 95 -0.81 1.94 -4.69
N LEU A 96 0.06 0.99 -5.05
CA LEU A 96 0.79 0.99 -6.32
C LEU A 96 0.42 -0.22 -7.18
N PRO A 97 0.25 -0.07 -8.50
CA PRO A 97 0.00 -1.19 -9.40
C PRO A 97 1.13 -2.23 -9.39
N ALA A 98 0.79 -3.52 -9.39
CA ALA A 98 1.76 -4.62 -9.36
C ALA A 98 2.80 -4.56 -10.49
N ASP A 99 2.40 -4.09 -11.68
CA ASP A 99 3.31 -3.97 -12.83
C ASP A 99 4.38 -2.90 -12.60
N PHE A 100 4.00 -1.79 -11.98
CA PHE A 100 4.94 -0.74 -11.59
C PHE A 100 5.91 -1.22 -10.51
N VAL A 101 5.40 -1.89 -9.47
CA VAL A 101 6.23 -2.42 -8.37
C VAL A 101 7.24 -3.43 -8.90
N ALA A 102 6.79 -4.36 -9.76
CA ALA A 102 7.67 -5.35 -10.38
C ALA A 102 8.78 -4.69 -11.23
N GLU A 103 8.43 -3.72 -12.08
CA GLU A 103 9.41 -2.98 -12.90
C GLU A 103 10.44 -2.25 -12.03
N ALA A 104 10.00 -1.59 -10.95
CA ALA A 104 10.88 -0.86 -10.04
C ALA A 104 11.86 -1.80 -9.31
N VAL A 105 11.38 -2.93 -8.79
CA VAL A 105 12.21 -3.93 -8.10
C VAL A 105 13.26 -4.51 -9.05
N THR A 106 12.87 -4.88 -10.27
CA THR A 106 13.80 -5.40 -11.27
C THR A 106 14.85 -4.36 -11.65
N ALA A 107 14.43 -3.16 -12.05
CA ALA A 107 15.36 -2.14 -12.56
C ALA A 107 16.33 -1.63 -11.47
N LEU A 108 15.87 -1.48 -10.23
CA LEU A 108 16.71 -1.01 -9.11
C LEU A 108 17.55 -2.16 -8.54
N GLY A 109 17.03 -3.40 -8.53
CA GLY A 109 17.78 -4.59 -8.11
C GLY A 109 18.96 -4.88 -9.05
N GLU A 110 18.73 -4.82 -10.36
CA GLU A 110 19.80 -4.98 -11.38
C GLU A 110 20.90 -3.93 -11.23
N GLN A 111 20.53 -2.68 -10.92
CA GLN A 111 21.52 -1.63 -10.65
C GLN A 111 22.41 -1.99 -9.45
N ILE A 112 21.85 -2.54 -8.38
CA ILE A 112 22.64 -2.94 -7.21
C ILE A 112 23.54 -4.14 -7.52
N ALA A 113 23.07 -5.09 -8.33
CA ALA A 113 23.87 -6.23 -8.75
C ALA A 113 25.05 -5.80 -9.65
N THR A 114 24.81 -4.96 -10.66
CA THR A 114 25.84 -4.50 -11.61
C THR A 114 26.88 -3.58 -10.98
N VAL A 115 26.48 -2.76 -10.00
CA VAL A 115 27.40 -1.87 -9.27
C VAL A 115 28.36 -2.65 -8.36
N ALA A 116 28.01 -3.88 -7.98
CA ALA A 116 28.89 -4.75 -7.19
C ALA A 116 30.12 -5.25 -7.97
N ASP A 117 30.06 -5.25 -9.30
CA ASP A 117 31.21 -5.59 -10.16
C ASP A 117 32.24 -4.44 -10.24
N ASP A 118 31.88 -3.25 -9.76
CA ASP A 118 32.73 -2.06 -9.72
C ASP A 118 33.34 -1.92 -8.31
N ALA A 119 34.66 -2.09 -8.20
CA ALA A 119 35.36 -2.27 -6.92
C ALA A 119 35.24 -1.07 -5.94
N GLU A 120 34.91 0.14 -6.42
CA GLU A 120 34.67 1.31 -5.56
C GLU A 120 33.28 1.33 -4.90
N LEU A 121 32.34 0.50 -5.38
CA LEU A 121 30.97 0.41 -4.89
C LEU A 121 30.58 -1.01 -4.48
N ALA A 122 31.54 -1.93 -4.33
CA ALA A 122 31.31 -3.23 -3.71
C ALA A 122 30.69 -3.05 -2.31
N GLY A 123 29.70 -3.89 -1.97
CA GLY A 123 29.00 -3.77 -0.70
C GLY A 123 28.01 -2.59 -0.61
N VAL A 124 27.07 -2.47 -1.55
CA VAL A 124 25.93 -1.55 -1.37
C VAL A 124 24.77 -2.21 -0.62
N PHE A 125 24.39 -1.65 0.53
CA PHE A 125 23.09 -1.89 1.16
C PHE A 125 22.17 -0.69 0.92
N ARG A 126 21.03 -0.87 0.25
CA ARG A 126 20.02 0.17 0.06
C ARG A 126 18.62 -0.30 0.43
N SER A 127 17.83 0.62 0.96
CA SER A 127 16.41 0.42 1.22
C SER A 127 15.59 1.44 0.45
N TYR A 128 14.46 0.99 -0.11
CA TYR A 128 13.52 1.79 -0.89
C TYR A 128 12.13 1.66 -0.27
N GLU A 129 11.48 2.79 -0.03
CA GLU A 129 10.06 2.85 0.34
C GLU A 129 9.24 2.89 -0.96
N VAL A 130 8.60 1.78 -1.30
CA VAL A 130 7.77 1.61 -2.50
C VAL A 130 6.35 1.96 -2.13
N MET A 131 6.12 3.26 -2.00
CA MET A 131 4.86 3.88 -1.55
C MET A 131 4.39 4.89 -2.60
N ASN A 132 3.09 5.20 -2.60
CA ASN A 132 2.50 6.27 -3.38
C ASN A 132 2.56 7.60 -2.58
N PRO A 133 3.41 8.56 -2.97
CA PRO A 133 3.60 9.78 -2.18
C PRO A 133 2.61 10.91 -2.49
N HIS A 134 1.68 10.71 -3.42
CA HIS A 134 0.89 11.81 -3.98
C HIS A 134 -0.13 12.36 -2.98
N ASP A 135 -0.20 13.70 -2.85
CA ASP A 135 -1.35 14.39 -2.24
C ASP A 135 -2.34 14.74 -3.35
N ASP A 136 -2.93 13.70 -3.94
CA ASP A 136 -3.81 13.78 -5.12
C ASP A 136 -5.31 13.71 -4.77
N GLY A 137 -5.63 13.42 -3.51
CA GLY A 137 -7.00 13.23 -3.05
C GLY A 137 -7.66 11.95 -3.57
N ILE A 138 -6.91 11.02 -4.15
CA ILE A 138 -7.42 9.74 -4.66
C ILE A 138 -7.54 8.76 -3.51
N SER A 139 -8.76 8.44 -3.11
CA SER A 139 -9.08 7.65 -1.91
C SER A 139 -10.07 6.50 -2.20
N LEU A 140 -10.40 5.70 -1.17
CA LEU A 140 -11.48 4.71 -1.28
C LEU A 140 -12.82 5.33 -1.67
N ASP A 141 -13.08 6.58 -1.27
CA ASP A 141 -14.31 7.27 -1.66
C ASP A 141 -14.32 7.57 -3.14
N VAL A 142 -13.18 8.00 -3.70
CA VAL A 142 -13.02 8.24 -5.14
C VAL A 142 -13.16 6.93 -5.91
N PHE A 143 -12.66 5.81 -5.38
CA PHE A 143 -12.85 4.51 -6.01
C PHE A 143 -14.33 4.12 -6.08
N VAL A 144 -15.11 4.38 -5.03
CA VAL A 144 -16.57 4.17 -5.08
C VAL A 144 -17.23 5.11 -6.09
N ASP A 145 -16.79 6.37 -6.18
CA ASP A 145 -17.31 7.29 -7.21
C ASP A 145 -17.03 6.75 -8.63
N TRP A 146 -15.85 6.18 -8.87
CA TRP A 146 -15.53 5.53 -10.15
C TRP A 146 -16.38 4.29 -10.42
N LEU A 147 -16.63 3.44 -9.43
CA LEU A 147 -17.50 2.27 -9.60
C LEU A 147 -18.94 2.70 -9.97
N ILE A 148 -19.47 3.74 -9.32
CA ILE A 148 -20.79 4.29 -9.64
C ILE A 148 -20.78 4.90 -11.05
N ALA A 149 -19.74 5.68 -11.40
CA ALA A 149 -19.60 6.29 -12.72
C ALA A 149 -19.48 5.26 -13.85
N ASP A 150 -18.92 4.08 -13.57
CA ASP A 150 -18.86 2.94 -14.50
C ASP A 150 -20.21 2.20 -14.65
N GLY A 151 -21.24 2.62 -13.90
CA GLY A 151 -22.60 2.11 -14.01
C GLY A 151 -22.96 1.00 -13.01
N HIS A 152 -22.14 0.75 -12.00
CA HIS A 152 -22.49 -0.15 -10.91
C HIS A 152 -23.51 0.49 -9.97
N ASP A 153 -24.56 -0.26 -9.63
CA ASP A 153 -25.60 0.18 -8.69
C ASP A 153 -25.09 0.11 -7.25
N ILE A 154 -24.48 1.21 -6.81
CA ILE A 154 -23.96 1.36 -5.44
C ILE A 154 -24.62 2.58 -4.80
N LEU A 155 -25.46 2.33 -3.80
CA LEU A 155 -26.07 3.37 -2.99
C LEU A 155 -25.13 3.78 -1.85
N ARG A 156 -24.90 5.09 -1.70
CA ARG A 156 -24.20 5.63 -0.54
C ARG A 156 -25.16 5.80 0.64
N ILE A 157 -24.74 5.32 1.81
CA ILE A 157 -25.42 5.53 3.09
C ILE A 157 -24.61 6.56 3.87
N ASP A 158 -25.29 7.56 4.46
CA ASP A 158 -24.61 8.68 5.12
C ASP A 158 -24.06 8.31 6.49
N ASP A 159 -24.86 7.63 7.30
CA ASP A 159 -24.47 7.21 8.65
C ASP A 159 -23.57 5.96 8.62
N TYR A 160 -22.39 6.07 9.23
CA TYR A 160 -21.35 5.03 9.19
C TYR A 160 -21.79 3.75 9.90
N ASP A 161 -22.47 3.87 11.04
CA ASP A 161 -22.92 2.73 11.82
C ASP A 161 -24.09 2.02 11.13
N GLU A 162 -25.00 2.77 10.51
CA GLU A 162 -26.07 2.25 9.66
C GLU A 162 -25.50 1.50 8.45
N TRP A 163 -24.55 2.11 7.72
CA TRP A 163 -23.87 1.45 6.62
C TRP A 163 -23.21 0.16 7.08
N LEU A 164 -22.39 0.21 8.13
CA LEU A 164 -21.64 -0.95 8.61
C LEU A 164 -22.58 -2.08 9.04
N GLY A 165 -23.70 -1.76 9.71
CA GLY A 165 -24.71 -2.73 10.09
C GLY A 165 -25.39 -3.40 8.89
N ARG A 166 -25.80 -2.61 7.88
CA ARG A 166 -26.42 -3.12 6.64
C ARG A 166 -25.42 -3.91 5.81
N PHE A 167 -24.20 -3.42 5.68
CA PHE A 167 -23.11 -4.05 4.96
C PHE A 167 -22.75 -5.41 5.58
N ALA A 168 -22.59 -5.48 6.90
CA ALA A 168 -22.36 -6.74 7.61
C ALA A 168 -23.49 -7.76 7.38
N THR A 169 -24.73 -7.28 7.38
CA THR A 169 -25.92 -8.13 7.17
C THR A 169 -25.96 -8.68 5.74
N ALA A 170 -25.77 -7.82 4.75
CA ALA A 170 -25.73 -8.20 3.34
C ALA A 170 -24.60 -9.21 3.08
N LEU A 171 -23.40 -8.98 3.64
CA LEU A 171 -22.26 -9.89 3.52
C LEU A 171 -22.52 -11.28 4.13
N ARG A 172 -23.27 -11.37 5.24
CA ARG A 172 -23.64 -12.65 5.85
C ARG A 172 -24.68 -13.41 5.03
N ALA A 173 -25.54 -12.70 4.30
CA ALA A 173 -26.57 -13.28 3.43
C ALA A 173 -26.01 -13.81 2.09
N LEU A 174 -24.76 -13.49 1.74
CA LEU A 174 -24.09 -14.01 0.55
C LEU A 174 -23.95 -15.54 0.60
N SER A 175 -23.89 -16.15 -0.58
CA SER A 175 -23.51 -17.56 -0.74
C SER A 175 -22.14 -17.85 -0.09
N ASP A 176 -21.90 -19.09 0.33
CA ASP A 176 -20.67 -19.48 1.03
C ASP A 176 -19.40 -19.08 0.28
N LYS A 177 -19.39 -19.29 -1.05
CA LYS A 177 -18.27 -18.93 -1.91
C LYS A 177 -18.01 -17.42 -1.91
N GLN A 178 -19.06 -16.62 -2.13
CA GLN A 178 -18.92 -15.16 -2.15
C GLN A 178 -18.57 -14.61 -0.76
N ARG A 179 -19.16 -15.16 0.29
CA ARG A 179 -18.87 -14.77 1.68
C ARG A 179 -17.42 -15.04 2.08
N GLN A 180 -16.83 -16.13 1.61
CA GLN A 180 -15.40 -16.42 1.82
C GLN A 180 -14.46 -15.48 1.05
N GLN A 181 -14.94 -14.89 -0.05
CA GLN A 181 -14.22 -13.93 -0.89
C GLN A 181 -14.48 -12.47 -0.51
N SER A 182 -15.44 -12.21 0.38
CA SER A 182 -15.79 -10.87 0.81
C SER A 182 -14.88 -10.36 1.92
N VAL A 183 -15.09 -9.10 2.31
CA VAL A 183 -14.37 -8.46 3.41
C VAL A 183 -14.88 -8.89 4.78
N LEU A 184 -15.90 -9.77 4.85
CA LEU A 184 -16.49 -10.20 6.12
C LEU A 184 -15.46 -10.70 7.16
N PRO A 185 -14.44 -11.49 6.81
CA PRO A 185 -13.41 -11.91 7.78
C PRO A 185 -12.54 -10.76 8.30
N LEU A 186 -12.51 -9.63 7.58
CA LEU A 186 -11.71 -8.44 7.89
C LEU A 186 -12.59 -7.26 8.32
N LEU A 187 -13.89 -7.47 8.56
CA LEU A 187 -14.85 -6.40 8.78
C LEU A 187 -14.54 -5.57 10.03
N ASP A 188 -13.88 -6.18 11.02
CA ASP A 188 -13.41 -5.47 12.23
C ASP A 188 -12.46 -4.31 11.92
N ALA A 189 -11.73 -4.34 10.80
CA ALA A 189 -10.88 -3.23 10.36
C ALA A 189 -11.70 -1.98 9.99
N TYR A 190 -12.94 -2.17 9.55
CA TYR A 190 -13.86 -1.10 9.14
C TYR A 190 -14.83 -0.69 10.25
N ARG A 191 -14.58 -1.09 11.50
CA ARG A 191 -15.46 -0.76 12.64
C ARG A 191 -15.54 0.74 12.90
N LYS A 192 -14.51 1.48 12.50
CA LYS A 192 -14.46 2.94 12.58
C LYS A 192 -13.95 3.48 11.26
N PRO A 193 -14.39 4.68 10.86
CA PRO A 193 -13.78 5.36 9.72
C PRO A 193 -12.29 5.58 9.97
N GLU A 194 -11.51 5.56 8.90
CA GLU A 194 -10.07 5.78 8.96
C GLU A 194 -9.75 7.27 9.15
N LYS A 195 -8.58 7.58 9.70
CA LYS A 195 -8.11 8.96 9.72
C LYS A 195 -7.68 9.36 8.31
N PRO A 196 -8.19 10.47 7.76
CA PRO A 196 -7.75 10.93 6.44
C PRO A 196 -6.26 11.27 6.48
N LEU A 197 -5.53 10.76 5.49
CA LEU A 197 -4.11 11.04 5.27
C LEU A 197 -3.94 11.77 3.96
N ARG A 198 -2.98 12.68 3.91
CA ARG A 198 -2.56 13.37 2.69
C ARG A 198 -1.17 12.89 2.31
N GLY A 199 -1.07 12.16 1.19
CA GLY A 199 0.16 11.50 0.75
C GLY A 199 0.65 10.37 1.66
N ALA A 200 1.87 9.91 1.40
CA ALA A 200 2.51 8.81 2.15
C ALA A 200 2.88 9.23 3.58
N GLN A 201 2.71 8.33 4.55
CA GLN A 201 3.06 8.55 5.97
C GLN A 201 4.58 8.61 6.23
N ALA A 202 5.41 8.14 5.30
CA ALA A 202 6.87 8.12 5.41
C ALA A 202 7.50 9.15 4.47
N PRO A 203 8.60 9.83 4.87
CA PRO A 203 9.34 10.68 3.95
C PRO A 203 9.86 9.85 2.78
N THR A 204 9.39 10.14 1.57
CA THR A 204 9.90 9.52 0.34
C THR A 204 11.19 10.17 -0.15
N ASP A 205 11.71 11.16 0.56
CA ASP A 205 13.04 11.70 0.35
C ASP A 205 14.08 10.85 1.08
N SER A 206 14.79 10.00 0.32
CA SER A 206 16.11 9.54 0.75
C SER A 206 17.08 10.74 0.68
N SER A 207 17.05 11.60 1.69
CA SER A 207 18.12 12.58 1.91
C SER A 207 19.37 11.81 2.32
N ALA A 208 20.14 11.35 1.33
CA ALA A 208 21.52 10.97 1.53
C ALA A 208 22.23 12.15 2.22
N ALA A 209 22.82 11.87 3.37
CA ALA A 209 23.65 12.80 4.10
C ALA A 209 24.72 13.41 3.16
N ARG A 210 24.94 14.70 3.35
CA ARG A 210 25.61 15.62 2.45
C ARG A 210 27.15 15.42 2.49
N SER A 211 27.74 14.90 1.41
CA SER A 211 29.07 15.32 0.93
C SER A 211 29.24 14.95 -0.55
N GLY A 212 29.59 15.93 -1.39
CA GLY A 212 29.94 15.72 -2.81
C GLY A 212 28.92 16.24 -3.83
N ARG A 213 29.42 16.82 -4.92
CA ARG A 213 28.76 17.68 -5.94
C ARG A 213 27.71 16.98 -6.84
N PRO A 214 26.83 17.73 -7.56
CA PRO A 214 25.63 17.18 -8.18
C PRO A 214 25.96 16.36 -9.43
N ASN A 215 25.50 15.11 -9.46
CA ASN A 215 25.61 14.24 -10.63
C ASN A 215 24.22 13.94 -11.23
N SER A 216 24.19 13.74 -12.54
CA SER A 216 23.02 13.55 -13.42
C SER A 216 22.10 12.35 -13.09
N LEU A 217 22.38 11.64 -12.00
CA LEU A 217 21.69 10.45 -11.46
C LEU A 217 20.36 10.76 -10.77
N ARG A 218 20.12 12.01 -10.34
CA ARG A 218 18.85 12.43 -9.69
C ARG A 218 17.65 12.36 -10.64
N THR A 219 17.88 12.42 -11.96
CA THR A 219 16.82 12.63 -12.95
C THR A 219 16.08 11.35 -13.33
N ARG A 220 16.64 10.15 -13.12
CA ARG A 220 15.97 8.87 -13.46
C ARG A 220 15.10 8.33 -12.33
N ALA A 221 15.56 8.38 -11.07
CA ALA A 221 14.77 7.96 -9.91
C ALA A 221 13.50 8.82 -9.74
N PHE A 222 13.61 10.14 -9.91
CA PHE A 222 12.45 11.03 -9.93
C PHE A 222 11.53 10.83 -11.14
N ARG A 223 12.00 10.24 -12.24
CA ARG A 223 11.17 10.02 -13.45
C ARG A 223 10.22 8.84 -13.31
N ILE A 224 10.57 7.87 -12.46
CA ILE A 224 9.74 6.69 -12.18
C ILE A 224 8.58 7.10 -11.25
N CYS A 225 8.83 7.92 -10.22
CA CYS A 225 7.78 8.42 -9.32
C CYS A 225 6.95 9.62 -9.85
N ARG A 226 7.24 10.19 -11.03
CA ARG A 226 6.50 11.36 -11.60
C ARG A 226 5.68 11.04 -12.85
N ARG A 227 5.67 9.79 -13.32
CA ARG A 227 5.00 9.40 -14.57
C ARG A 227 3.61 8.79 -14.38
N THR A 228 3.09 8.79 -13.16
CA THR A 228 1.69 8.46 -12.84
C THR A 228 0.97 9.69 -12.38
#